data_AF-A0A7Y8J5E4-F1
#
_entry.id   AF-A0A7Y8J5E4-F1
#
_cell.length_a   1.000
_cell.length_b   1.000
_cell.length_c   1.000
_cell.angle_alpha   90.00
_cell.angle_beta   90.00
_cell.angle_gamma   90.00
#
_symmetry.space_group_name_H-M   'P 1'
#
loop_
_entity.id
_entity.type
_entity.pdbx_description
1 polymer ?
#
loop_
_entity_poly.entity_id
_entity_poly.type
_entity_poly.pdbx_seq_one_letter_code
_entity_poly.pdbx_strand_id
1 'polypeptide(L)'
;MKKIFKLFVIFISLILNSCSDNPLTDDDKPGRRDYTWTVDTLDGLNSPRFRMWGSSPSDIWATTTSNWNVSITHFNGSQWTSYGVPGLIQPNGVYGFTSDYILIGAENGQIWRFDGNSWNLFAELTKDGRNDIVFNDIWGDSPDNFFAFGAYPDEYGYNNSVIAHFNNRTWIMFNTNELYGIVTDLYKNFSDNRIYLVVNGGRNLTDSTQVYEYTQEKYIKLYGNIWTKGLQADISLINNEVYFILGNEIAKRKNNQFQTMLKVDNPNFYQRIWGRNSKDIFLLMTDGLTHFNGSDIEYLFHFTFGQATPWTQIYGAALFENEVFFLVYEPPTGLSLVYHGILK
;
A
#
# COMPACT_ATOMS: atom_id res chain seq x y z
N MET A 1 -80.53 -28.07 -27.01
CA MET A 1 -79.76 -28.88 -27.98
C MET A 1 -78.43 -28.18 -28.25
N LYS A 2 -77.33 -28.94 -28.16
CA LYS A 2 -75.93 -28.65 -28.52
C LYS A 2 -75.18 -27.54 -27.73
N LYS A 3 -74.34 -28.02 -26.80
CA LYS A 3 -73.20 -27.31 -26.21
C LYS A 3 -72.22 -26.93 -27.33
N ILE A 4 -71.78 -25.67 -27.38
CA ILE A 4 -70.63 -25.23 -28.18
C ILE A 4 -69.53 -24.81 -27.20
N PHE A 5 -68.49 -25.63 -27.15
CA PHE A 5 -67.24 -25.36 -26.45
C PHE A 5 -66.27 -24.82 -27.51
N LYS A 6 -65.79 -23.59 -27.38
CA LYS A 6 -64.69 -23.07 -28.21
C LYS A 6 -63.69 -22.27 -27.38
N LEU A 7 -62.69 -23.01 -26.93
CA LEU A 7 -61.25 -22.71 -26.95
C LEU A 7 -60.84 -21.23 -26.86
N PHE A 8 -60.37 -20.83 -25.68
CA PHE A 8 -59.62 -19.59 -25.47
C PHE A 8 -58.16 -19.86 -25.81
N VAL A 9 -57.65 -19.31 -26.91
CA VAL A 9 -56.22 -19.37 -27.25
C VAL A 9 -55.51 -18.28 -26.45
N ILE A 10 -54.80 -18.68 -25.40
CA ILE A 10 -53.95 -17.77 -24.62
C ILE A 10 -52.66 -17.57 -25.43
N PHE A 11 -52.47 -16.35 -25.93
CA PHE A 11 -51.23 -15.93 -26.57
C PHE A 11 -50.19 -15.71 -25.46
N ILE A 12 -49.35 -16.71 -25.21
CA ILE A 12 -48.22 -16.59 -24.29
C ILE A 12 -47.16 -15.73 -25.00
N SER A 13 -47.12 -14.44 -24.67
CA SER A 13 -46.05 -13.55 -25.09
C SER A 13 -44.77 -13.99 -24.38
N LEU A 14 -43.93 -14.76 -25.08
CA LEU A 14 -42.55 -15.02 -24.69
C LEU A 14 -41.81 -13.67 -24.68
N ILE A 15 -41.68 -13.08 -23.50
CA ILE A 15 -40.74 -11.99 -23.26
C ILE A 15 -39.36 -12.64 -23.36
N LEU A 16 -38.76 -12.58 -24.54
CA LEU A 16 -37.33 -12.76 -24.68
C LEU A 16 -36.69 -11.62 -23.89
N ASN A 17 -36.22 -11.92 -22.68
CA ASN A 17 -35.25 -11.08 -22.00
C ASN A 17 -34.06 -10.98 -22.96
N SER A 18 -33.98 -9.86 -23.69
CA SER A 18 -32.72 -9.46 -24.29
C SER A 18 -31.75 -9.33 -23.13
N CYS A 19 -30.81 -10.26 -23.01
CA CYS A 19 -29.56 -9.97 -22.31
C CYS A 19 -29.05 -8.67 -22.91
N SER A 20 -29.20 -7.57 -22.17
CA SER A 20 -28.32 -6.44 -22.36
C SER A 20 -26.95 -6.97 -21.96
N ASP A 21 -26.16 -7.40 -22.95
CA ASP A 21 -24.73 -7.57 -22.80
C ASP A 21 -24.17 -6.19 -22.46
N ASN A 22 -24.29 -5.81 -21.19
CA ASN A 22 -23.40 -4.81 -20.64
C ASN A 22 -22.02 -5.45 -20.74
N PRO A 23 -21.08 -4.87 -21.51
CA PRO A 23 -19.72 -5.37 -21.50
C PRO A 23 -19.27 -5.35 -20.04
N LEU A 24 -18.91 -6.53 -19.52
CA LEU A 24 -18.27 -6.69 -18.22
C LEU A 24 -17.13 -5.67 -18.18
N THR A 25 -17.10 -4.81 -17.16
CA THR A 25 -15.92 -3.99 -16.94
C THR A 25 -14.77 -4.93 -16.62
N ASP A 26 -13.51 -4.53 -16.84
CA ASP A 26 -12.39 -5.44 -16.58
C ASP A 26 -12.32 -5.88 -15.11
N ASP A 27 -12.85 -5.05 -14.21
CA ASP A 27 -13.09 -5.34 -12.79
C ASP A 27 -14.08 -6.50 -12.52
N ASP A 28 -14.85 -6.92 -13.51
CA ASP A 28 -15.78 -8.03 -13.38
C ASP A 28 -15.13 -9.40 -13.59
N LYS A 29 -13.98 -9.46 -14.25
CA LYS A 29 -13.27 -10.73 -14.52
C LYS A 29 -12.42 -11.15 -13.31
N PRO A 30 -12.15 -12.45 -13.15
CA PRO A 30 -11.14 -12.90 -12.20
C PRO A 30 -9.76 -12.35 -12.54
N GLY A 31 -9.00 -11.89 -11.54
CA GLY A 31 -7.62 -11.44 -11.75
C GLY A 31 -6.72 -12.56 -12.28
N ARG A 32 -5.89 -12.23 -13.26
CA ARG A 32 -4.96 -13.17 -13.92
C ARG A 32 -3.78 -13.52 -13.00
N ARG A 33 -3.22 -14.74 -13.17
CA ARG A 33 -2.12 -15.29 -12.35
C ARG A 33 -0.97 -15.89 -13.17
N ASP A 34 -1.09 -15.93 -14.49
CA ASP A 34 -0.16 -16.59 -15.39
C ASP A 34 1.04 -15.71 -15.73
N TYR A 35 1.70 -15.24 -14.67
CA TYR A 35 2.92 -14.46 -14.72
C TYR A 35 4.10 -15.30 -15.20
N THR A 36 4.99 -14.65 -15.95
CA THR A 36 6.38 -15.04 -16.07
C THR A 36 7.21 -14.15 -15.15
N TRP A 37 8.03 -14.76 -14.31
CA TRP A 37 8.79 -14.05 -13.28
C TRP A 37 10.26 -13.91 -13.66
N THR A 38 10.80 -12.71 -13.44
CA THR A 38 12.23 -12.43 -13.37
C THR A 38 12.57 -11.86 -12.00
N VAL A 39 13.84 -11.97 -11.61
CA VAL A 39 14.33 -11.45 -10.33
C VAL A 39 15.59 -10.64 -10.61
N ASP A 40 15.52 -9.36 -10.27
CA ASP A 40 16.68 -8.47 -10.27
C ASP A 40 17.25 -8.37 -8.85
N THR A 41 18.56 -8.13 -8.76
CA THR A 41 19.23 -7.79 -7.49
C THR A 41 19.58 -6.32 -7.50
N LEU A 42 19.28 -5.62 -6.41
CA LEU A 42 19.61 -4.20 -6.25
C LEU A 42 20.93 -4.06 -5.47
N ASP A 43 21.84 -3.24 -5.99
CA ASP A 43 23.15 -3.01 -5.39
C ASP A 43 23.06 -2.22 -4.08
N GLY A 44 23.82 -2.63 -3.06
CA GLY A 44 24.11 -1.82 -1.86
C GLY A 44 22.98 -1.70 -0.83
N LEU A 45 21.95 -2.54 -0.93
CA LEU A 45 20.75 -2.48 -0.11
C LEU A 45 20.77 -3.58 0.98
N ASN A 46 21.35 -3.29 2.15
CA ASN A 46 21.41 -4.23 3.28
C ASN A 46 20.41 -3.91 4.42
N SER A 47 19.42 -3.03 4.20
CA SER A 47 18.50 -2.58 5.26
C SER A 47 17.04 -2.89 4.92
N PRO A 48 16.23 -3.44 5.83
CA PRO A 48 14.82 -3.78 5.59
C PRO A 48 13.87 -2.57 5.39
N ARG A 49 14.37 -1.33 5.29
CA ARG A 49 13.52 -0.14 5.15
C ARG A 49 13.51 0.34 3.72
N PHE A 50 12.63 -0.28 2.93
CA PHE A 50 12.42 0.11 1.55
C PHE A 50 11.01 0.64 1.30
N ARG A 51 10.91 1.49 0.28
CA ARG A 51 9.65 1.89 -0.35
C ARG A 51 9.80 1.83 -1.86
N MET A 52 8.68 1.64 -2.54
CA MET A 52 8.61 1.53 -4.00
C MET A 52 7.40 2.30 -4.51
N TRP A 53 7.58 2.98 -5.63
CA TRP A 53 6.52 3.62 -6.41
C TRP A 53 6.90 3.59 -7.89
N GLY A 54 5.93 3.66 -8.80
CA GLY A 54 6.24 3.81 -10.23
C GLY A 54 5.13 4.49 -11.00
N SER A 55 5.49 5.20 -12.07
CA SER A 55 4.56 5.88 -12.97
C SER A 55 4.13 5.00 -14.15
N SER A 56 4.98 4.04 -14.53
CA SER A 56 4.77 3.08 -15.61
C SER A 56 5.69 1.87 -15.39
N PRO A 57 5.50 0.73 -16.08
CA PRO A 57 6.41 -0.41 -15.98
C PRO A 57 7.87 -0.09 -16.34
N SER A 58 8.11 1.01 -17.08
CA SER A 58 9.43 1.51 -17.45
C SER A 58 9.95 2.66 -16.58
N ASP A 59 9.27 2.98 -15.48
CA ASP A 59 9.64 4.09 -14.59
C ASP A 59 9.27 3.74 -13.14
N ILE A 60 10.17 2.99 -12.48
CA ILE A 60 10.00 2.52 -11.09
C ILE A 60 11.09 3.12 -10.22
N TRP A 61 10.69 3.58 -9.04
CA TRP A 61 11.55 4.19 -8.04
C TRP A 61 11.50 3.37 -6.76
N ALA A 62 12.66 3.19 -6.15
CA ALA A 62 12.80 2.59 -4.84
C ALA A 62 13.78 3.38 -3.98
N THR A 63 13.55 3.40 -2.67
CA THR A 63 14.40 4.08 -1.70
C THR A 63 14.85 3.15 -0.60
N THR A 64 16.00 3.46 0.02
CA THR A 64 16.53 2.77 1.20
C THR A 64 17.13 3.74 2.21
N THR A 65 17.15 3.35 3.48
CA THR A 65 17.90 4.06 4.52
C THR A 65 19.31 3.50 4.76
N SER A 66 19.73 2.43 4.08
CA SER A 66 21.00 1.73 4.38
C SER A 66 22.27 2.52 4.08
N ASN A 67 22.35 3.16 2.91
CA ASN A 67 23.57 3.77 2.41
C ASN A 67 23.24 5.01 1.58
N TRP A 68 23.70 6.18 2.04
CA TRP A 68 23.42 7.46 1.42
C TRP A 68 23.93 7.58 -0.03
N ASN A 69 24.97 6.82 -0.42
CA ASN A 69 25.53 6.85 -1.77
C ASN A 69 24.70 6.11 -2.82
N VAL A 70 23.78 5.25 -2.38
CA VAL A 70 22.94 4.38 -3.22
C VAL A 70 21.53 4.30 -2.64
N SER A 71 21.06 5.42 -2.08
CA SER A 71 19.81 5.46 -1.32
C SER A 71 18.56 5.60 -2.20
N ILE A 72 18.74 5.94 -3.47
CA ILE A 72 17.70 6.06 -4.48
C ILE A 72 18.04 5.11 -5.61
N THR A 73 17.06 4.34 -6.06
CA THR A 73 17.20 3.36 -7.14
C THR A 73 16.08 3.56 -8.15
N HIS A 74 16.43 3.67 -9.43
CA HIS A 74 15.50 3.94 -10.54
C HIS A 74 15.61 2.87 -11.63
N PHE A 75 14.47 2.34 -12.05
CA PHE A 75 14.33 1.46 -13.21
C PHE A 75 13.80 2.25 -14.40
N ASN A 76 14.52 2.19 -15.52
CA ASN A 76 14.17 2.89 -16.75
C ASN A 76 13.50 2.00 -17.81
N GLY A 77 12.98 0.83 -17.41
CA GLY A 77 12.43 -0.18 -18.34
C GLY A 77 13.44 -1.19 -18.87
N SER A 78 14.73 -1.01 -18.59
CA SER A 78 15.76 -1.95 -19.03
C SER A 78 16.75 -2.33 -17.93
N GLN A 79 17.08 -1.39 -17.04
CA GLN A 79 18.06 -1.60 -15.98
C GLN A 79 17.76 -0.73 -14.76
N TRP A 80 18.25 -1.18 -13.61
CA TRP A 80 18.24 -0.43 -12.36
C TRP A 80 19.50 0.42 -12.25
N THR A 81 19.37 1.67 -11.81
CA THR A 81 20.49 2.56 -11.48
C THR A 81 20.32 3.09 -10.07
N SER A 82 21.33 2.87 -9.22
CA SER A 82 21.33 3.32 -7.83
C SER A 82 22.33 4.45 -7.61
N TYR A 83 21.90 5.48 -6.89
CA TYR A 83 22.71 6.66 -6.60
C TYR A 83 22.25 7.38 -5.32
N GLY A 84 23.07 8.32 -4.86
CA GLY A 84 22.80 9.19 -3.73
C GLY A 84 22.60 10.63 -4.18
N VAL A 85 21.88 11.40 -3.38
CA VAL A 85 21.69 12.84 -3.59
C VAL A 85 22.30 13.60 -2.40
N PRO A 86 23.26 14.51 -2.62
CA PRO A 86 23.84 15.30 -1.54
C PRO A 86 22.77 16.04 -0.73
N GLY A 87 22.77 15.85 0.59
CA GLY A 87 21.81 16.45 1.51
C GLY A 87 20.53 15.65 1.74
N LEU A 88 20.20 14.70 0.87
CA LEU A 88 19.04 13.80 1.05
C LEU A 88 19.47 12.61 1.92
N ILE A 89 19.22 12.75 3.23
CA ILE A 89 19.64 11.78 4.24
C ILE A 89 18.49 10.82 4.55
N GLN A 90 18.76 9.51 4.44
CA GLN A 90 17.83 8.44 4.77
C GLN A 90 16.43 8.64 4.14
N PRO A 91 16.27 8.42 2.82
CA PRO A 91 14.96 8.44 2.19
C PRO A 91 14.11 7.28 2.71
N ASN A 92 13.08 7.60 3.48
CA ASN A 92 12.21 6.64 4.14
C ASN A 92 10.91 6.39 3.36
N GLY A 93 10.43 7.38 2.61
CA GLY A 93 9.21 7.34 1.79
C GLY A 93 9.49 7.63 0.32
N VAL A 94 8.69 7.08 -0.60
CA VAL A 94 8.65 7.52 -2.01
C VAL A 94 7.22 7.45 -2.55
N TYR A 95 6.77 8.53 -3.16
CA TYR A 95 5.45 8.61 -3.79
C TYR A 95 5.48 9.62 -4.93
N GLY A 96 4.75 9.37 -6.01
CA GLY A 96 4.69 10.32 -7.13
C GLY A 96 3.29 10.45 -7.70
N PHE A 97 3.11 11.50 -8.49
CA PHE A 97 1.88 11.75 -9.25
C PHE A 97 2.10 11.54 -10.75
N THR A 98 3.33 11.78 -11.21
CA THR A 98 3.79 11.71 -12.60
C THR A 98 5.29 11.40 -12.60
N SER A 99 5.86 11.06 -13.76
CA SER A 99 7.29 10.76 -13.93
C SER A 99 8.21 11.94 -13.58
N ASP A 100 7.67 13.16 -13.59
CA ASP A 100 8.37 14.42 -13.28
C ASP A 100 7.85 15.10 -11.99
N TYR A 101 7.06 14.39 -11.18
CA TYR A 101 6.66 14.84 -9.86
C TYR A 101 6.67 13.67 -8.88
N ILE A 102 7.85 13.43 -8.31
CA ILE A 102 8.10 12.38 -7.32
C ILE A 102 8.56 13.04 -6.04
N LEU A 103 8.05 12.57 -4.92
CA LEU A 103 8.36 13.05 -3.58
C LEU A 103 9.08 11.95 -2.80
N ILE A 104 10.04 12.39 -1.99
CA ILE A 104 10.72 11.55 -1.00
C ILE A 104 10.54 12.17 0.37
N GLY A 105 10.01 11.37 1.30
CA GLY A 105 10.04 11.68 2.73
C GLY A 105 11.39 11.24 3.30
N ALA A 106 12.03 12.12 4.06
CA ALA A 106 13.36 11.89 4.63
C ALA A 106 13.40 12.21 6.13
N GLU A 107 14.58 12.02 6.73
CA GLU A 107 14.86 12.51 8.07
C GLU A 107 14.97 14.05 8.12
N ASN A 108 15.11 14.58 9.33
CA ASN A 108 15.25 16.02 9.58
C ASN A 108 14.06 16.87 9.09
N GLY A 109 12.87 16.27 9.03
CA GLY A 109 11.65 16.93 8.56
C GLY A 109 11.71 17.31 7.09
N GLN A 110 12.58 16.67 6.31
CA GLN A 110 12.78 17.02 4.91
C GLN A 110 11.85 16.26 3.99
N ILE A 111 11.37 16.97 2.97
CA ILE A 111 10.66 16.43 1.83
C ILE A 111 11.40 16.91 0.59
N TRP A 112 11.76 15.98 -0.28
CA TRP A 112 12.45 16.23 -1.53
C TRP A 112 11.53 15.98 -2.72
N ARG A 113 11.72 16.71 -3.81
CA ARG A 113 10.96 16.55 -5.05
C ARG A 113 11.88 16.35 -6.24
N PHE A 114 11.59 15.34 -7.05
CA PHE A 114 12.13 15.17 -8.39
C PHE A 114 11.25 15.91 -9.40
N ASP A 115 11.85 16.72 -10.27
CA ASP A 115 11.16 17.53 -11.28
C ASP A 115 11.31 16.99 -12.72
N GLY A 116 11.72 15.74 -12.87
CA GLY A 116 12.06 15.12 -14.15
C GLY A 116 13.54 15.23 -14.52
N ASN A 117 14.30 16.14 -13.89
CA ASN A 117 15.73 16.31 -14.14
C ASN A 117 16.57 16.18 -12.87
N SER A 118 16.12 16.76 -11.76
CA SER A 118 16.89 16.78 -10.51
C SER A 118 16.01 16.69 -9.27
N TRP A 119 16.65 16.21 -8.20
CA TRP A 119 16.09 16.24 -6.86
C TRP A 119 16.36 17.59 -6.20
N ASN A 120 15.31 18.21 -5.67
CA ASN A 120 15.38 19.49 -4.99
C ASN A 120 14.71 19.39 -3.62
N LEU A 121 15.27 20.07 -2.60
CA LEU A 121 14.60 20.19 -1.30
C LEU A 121 13.29 20.96 -1.50
N PHE A 122 12.16 20.30 -1.23
CA PHE A 122 10.83 20.86 -1.43
C PHE A 122 10.30 21.53 -0.15
N ALA A 123 10.54 20.91 1.01
CA ALA A 123 10.19 21.47 2.30
C ALA A 123 11.13 20.95 3.40
N GLU A 124 11.32 21.77 4.43
CA GLU A 124 11.93 21.37 5.70
C GLU A 124 10.96 21.79 6.82
N LEU A 125 10.27 20.81 7.38
CA LEU A 125 9.16 21.01 8.29
C LEU A 125 9.59 20.78 9.73
N THR A 126 8.95 21.51 10.65
CA THR A 126 9.16 21.34 12.09
C THR A 126 7.82 21.15 12.80
N LYS A 127 7.86 20.48 13.94
CA LYS A 127 6.70 20.28 14.80
C LYS A 127 7.13 20.32 16.24
N ASP A 128 6.40 21.04 17.09
CA ASP A 128 6.67 21.13 18.54
C ASP A 128 8.11 21.59 18.85
N GLY A 129 8.66 22.46 18.00
CA GLY A 129 10.04 22.97 18.10
C GLY A 129 11.12 21.96 17.70
N ARG A 130 10.74 20.82 17.12
CA ARG A 130 11.63 19.73 16.70
C ARG A 130 11.75 19.65 15.19
N ASN A 131 12.95 19.32 14.72
CA ASN A 131 13.26 19.10 13.32
C ASN A 131 13.70 17.65 13.05
N ASP A 132 13.95 16.82 14.06
CA ASP A 132 14.32 15.39 13.93
C ASP A 132 13.12 14.50 13.58
N ILE A 133 12.25 15.00 12.70
CA ILE A 133 11.10 14.30 12.14
C ILE A 133 11.57 13.35 11.06
N VAL A 134 11.00 12.15 11.05
CA VAL A 134 11.19 11.16 10.00
C VAL A 134 9.86 10.95 9.29
N PHE A 135 9.80 11.38 8.03
CA PHE A 135 8.65 11.11 7.16
C PHE A 135 8.80 9.70 6.56
N ASN A 136 8.01 8.76 7.09
CA ASN A 136 8.07 7.34 6.72
C ASN A 136 7.33 7.03 5.43
N ASP A 137 6.32 7.83 5.08
CA ASP A 137 5.67 7.71 3.80
C ASP A 137 4.95 9.00 3.37
N ILE A 138 4.49 8.99 2.11
CA ILE A 138 3.75 10.06 1.47
C ILE A 138 2.58 9.45 0.71
N TRP A 139 1.42 10.10 0.78
CA TRP A 139 0.26 9.73 -0.02
C TRP A 139 -0.61 10.96 -0.31
N GLY A 140 -1.23 11.04 -1.49
CA GLY A 140 -2.14 12.14 -1.79
C GLY A 140 -2.95 11.97 -3.07
N ASP A 141 -3.93 12.85 -3.25
CA ASP A 141 -4.82 12.87 -4.41
C ASP A 141 -4.19 13.61 -5.61
N SER A 142 -3.30 14.58 -5.34
CA SER A 142 -2.69 15.42 -6.40
C SER A 142 -1.41 16.13 -5.92
N PRO A 143 -0.60 16.70 -6.83
CA PRO A 143 0.57 17.52 -6.48
C PRO A 143 0.29 18.69 -5.52
N ASP A 144 -0.94 19.20 -5.49
CA ASP A 144 -1.38 20.30 -4.62
C ASP A 144 -2.20 19.82 -3.40
N ASN A 145 -2.37 18.52 -3.20
CA ASN A 145 -3.11 17.93 -2.08
C ASN A 145 -2.54 16.56 -1.70
N PHE A 146 -1.62 16.55 -0.73
CA PHE A 146 -0.97 15.33 -0.26
C PHE A 146 -0.51 15.41 1.19
N PHE A 147 -0.26 14.26 1.79
CA PHE A 147 0.19 14.10 3.16
C PHE A 147 1.59 13.50 3.18
N ALA A 148 2.44 14.02 4.07
CA ALA A 148 3.66 13.37 4.50
C ALA A 148 3.51 13.01 5.98
N PHE A 149 3.85 11.77 6.34
CA PHE A 149 3.55 11.27 7.68
C PHE A 149 4.64 10.34 8.22
N GLY A 150 4.70 10.24 9.54
CA GLY A 150 5.74 9.51 10.25
C GLY A 150 5.78 9.86 11.73
N ALA A 151 6.97 10.10 12.29
CA ALA A 151 7.15 10.44 13.70
C ALA A 151 8.50 11.12 14.01
N TYR A 152 8.65 11.63 15.23
CA TYR A 152 9.94 12.01 15.82
C TYR A 152 10.15 11.33 17.19
N PRO A 153 11.41 11.12 17.63
CA PRO A 153 11.70 10.37 18.84
C PRO A 153 11.51 11.17 20.14
N ASP A 154 11.11 10.47 21.21
CA ASP A 154 11.30 10.86 22.61
C ASP A 154 12.29 9.90 23.32
N GLU A 155 12.40 9.99 24.64
CA GLU A 155 13.27 9.11 25.45
C GLU A 155 12.93 7.61 25.36
N TYR A 156 11.74 7.25 24.88
CA TYR A 156 11.25 5.88 24.75
C TYR A 156 11.13 5.41 23.29
N GLY A 157 11.65 6.18 22.32
CA GLY A 157 11.63 5.85 20.90
C GLY A 157 10.69 6.74 20.08
N TYR A 158 10.29 6.29 18.89
CA TYR A 158 9.43 7.04 17.97
C TYR A 158 7.96 7.06 18.44
N ASN A 159 7.67 7.93 19.42
CA ASN A 159 6.37 7.98 20.07
C ASN A 159 5.52 9.19 19.67
N ASN A 160 6.07 10.14 18.91
CA ASN A 160 5.36 11.36 18.55
C ASN A 160 5.02 11.34 17.06
N SER A 161 3.78 10.95 16.75
CA SER A 161 3.28 10.90 15.37
C SER A 161 3.31 12.27 14.71
N VAL A 162 3.60 12.31 13.41
CA VAL A 162 3.58 13.52 12.59
C VAL A 162 2.72 13.27 11.35
N ILE A 163 1.82 14.20 11.06
CA ILE A 163 1.06 14.26 9.81
C ILE A 163 1.14 15.71 9.32
N ALA A 164 1.78 15.92 8.18
CA ALA A 164 1.87 17.19 7.49
C ALA A 164 1.00 17.13 6.23
N HIS A 165 0.04 18.04 6.09
CA HIS A 165 -0.84 18.14 4.93
C HIS A 165 -0.40 19.32 4.05
N PHE A 166 0.03 19.04 2.83
CA PHE A 166 0.22 20.05 1.80
C PHE A 166 -1.11 20.24 1.05
N ASN A 167 -1.64 21.45 1.10
CA ASN A 167 -2.88 21.82 0.43
C ASN A 167 -2.74 23.21 -0.19
N ASN A 168 -2.88 23.30 -1.51
CA ASN A 168 -2.81 24.56 -2.27
C ASN A 168 -1.60 25.43 -1.87
N ARG A 169 -0.39 24.88 -1.93
CA ARG A 169 0.88 25.56 -1.60
C ARG A 169 1.11 25.88 -0.13
N THR A 170 0.25 25.41 0.76
CA THR A 170 0.38 25.63 2.20
C THR A 170 0.54 24.31 2.95
N TRP A 171 1.36 24.33 3.98
CA TRP A 171 1.54 23.20 4.89
C TRP A 171 0.72 23.42 6.15
N ILE A 172 -0.05 22.40 6.54
CA ILE A 172 -0.77 22.33 7.80
C ILE A 172 -0.26 21.12 8.57
N MET A 173 0.28 21.38 9.77
CA MET A 173 0.66 20.31 10.70
C MET A 173 -0.58 19.89 11.49
N PHE A 174 -0.99 18.63 11.37
CA PHE A 174 -2.13 18.13 12.13
C PHE A 174 -1.75 18.00 13.60
N ASN A 175 -2.73 18.23 14.48
CA ASN A 175 -2.59 17.85 15.89
C ASN A 175 -2.61 16.32 15.96
N THR A 176 -1.57 15.73 16.53
CA THR A 176 -1.37 14.28 16.64
C THR A 176 -1.10 13.86 18.08
N ASN A 177 -1.42 14.71 19.06
CA ASN A 177 -1.11 14.46 20.48
C ASN A 177 -1.79 13.21 21.06
N GLU A 178 -2.85 12.72 20.42
CA GLU A 178 -3.56 11.49 20.79
C GLU A 178 -2.96 10.23 20.14
N LEU A 179 -2.03 10.39 19.19
CA LEU A 179 -1.38 9.30 18.48
C LEU A 179 0.02 9.04 19.04
N TYR A 180 0.21 7.85 19.60
CA TYR A 180 1.48 7.41 20.13
C TYR A 180 2.07 6.36 19.20
N GLY A 181 3.17 6.70 18.52
CA GLY A 181 3.87 5.80 17.59
C GLY A 181 4.18 6.44 16.24
N ILE A 182 4.48 5.60 15.26
CA ILE A 182 4.81 5.99 13.88
C ILE A 182 3.55 5.84 13.02
N VAL A 183 3.13 6.91 12.35
CA VAL A 183 2.12 6.79 11.28
C VAL A 183 2.81 6.14 10.08
N THR A 184 2.40 4.93 9.71
CA THR A 184 3.03 4.18 8.59
C THR A 184 2.21 4.19 7.33
N ASP A 185 0.90 4.38 7.46
CA ASP A 185 -0.05 4.38 6.36
C ASP A 185 -1.11 5.43 6.64
N LEU A 186 -1.51 6.18 5.60
CA LEU A 186 -2.59 7.15 5.67
C LEU A 186 -3.24 7.25 4.28
N TYR A 187 -4.52 6.92 4.21
CA TYR A 187 -5.28 6.93 2.97
C TYR A 187 -6.64 7.59 3.16
N LYS A 188 -7.05 8.40 2.19
CA LYS A 188 -8.43 8.84 2.08
C LYS A 188 -9.23 7.80 1.30
N ASN A 189 -10.29 7.31 1.91
CA ASN A 189 -11.20 6.36 1.29
C ASN A 189 -12.22 7.10 0.43
N PHE A 190 -12.40 6.68 -0.83
CA PHE A 190 -13.28 7.37 -1.76
C PHE A 190 -14.76 7.22 -1.42
N SER A 191 -15.19 6.04 -0.98
CA SER A 191 -16.62 5.73 -0.78
C SER A 191 -17.29 6.52 0.35
N ASP A 192 -16.53 6.95 1.36
CA ASP A 192 -17.04 7.75 2.47
C ASP A 192 -16.28 9.05 2.74
N ASN A 193 -15.25 9.34 1.93
CA ASN A 193 -14.44 10.55 2.01
C ASN A 193 -13.72 10.72 3.37
N ARG A 194 -13.45 9.62 4.08
CA ARG A 194 -12.76 9.62 5.38
C ARG A 194 -11.29 9.28 5.24
N ILE A 195 -10.49 9.75 6.19
CA ILE A 195 -9.08 9.39 6.30
C ILE A 195 -8.94 8.24 7.29
N TYR A 196 -8.25 7.19 6.88
CA TYR A 196 -7.83 6.08 7.71
C TYR A 196 -6.31 6.04 7.79
N LEU A 197 -5.79 5.67 8.95
CA LEU A 197 -4.36 5.59 9.16
C LEU A 197 -3.98 4.42 10.06
N VAL A 198 -2.73 3.97 9.92
CA VAL A 198 -2.10 2.99 10.79
C VAL A 198 -1.03 3.66 11.63
N VAL A 199 -1.03 3.38 12.93
CA VAL A 199 0.02 3.75 13.86
C VAL A 199 0.69 2.51 14.42
N ASN A 200 2.00 2.42 14.21
CA ASN A 200 2.84 1.33 14.70
C ASN A 200 3.58 1.72 15.98
N GLY A 201 3.60 0.80 16.94
CA GLY A 201 4.26 0.97 18.22
C GLY A 201 3.54 1.98 19.13
N GLY A 202 4.34 2.74 19.87
CA GLY A 202 3.88 3.75 20.83
C GLY A 202 4.18 3.39 22.29
N ARG A 203 4.09 4.39 23.17
CA ARG A 203 4.31 4.24 24.60
C ARG A 203 3.34 3.19 25.16
N ASN A 204 3.88 2.15 25.80
CA ASN A 204 3.14 0.97 26.31
C ASN A 204 2.49 0.08 25.23
N LEU A 205 2.82 0.28 23.96
CA LEU A 205 2.22 -0.37 22.79
C LEU A 205 3.29 -0.78 21.76
N THR A 206 4.53 -0.95 22.21
CA THR A 206 5.76 -1.08 21.41
C THR A 206 5.65 -2.11 20.28
N ASP A 207 5.01 -3.24 20.55
CA ASP A 207 4.76 -4.31 19.59
C ASP A 207 3.29 -4.35 19.21
N SER A 208 2.76 -3.27 18.66
CA SER A 208 1.35 -3.22 18.21
C SER A 208 1.15 -2.39 16.97
N THR A 209 0.05 -2.66 16.29
CA THR A 209 -0.43 -1.97 15.10
C THR A 209 -1.86 -1.52 15.37
N GLN A 210 -2.18 -0.27 15.03
CA GLN A 210 -3.44 0.36 15.42
C GLN A 210 -4.04 1.13 14.25
N VAL A 211 -5.30 0.84 13.94
CA VAL A 211 -6.04 1.51 12.87
C VAL A 211 -6.94 2.58 13.46
N TYR A 212 -6.85 3.78 12.93
CA TYR A 212 -7.67 4.92 13.31
C TYR A 212 -8.47 5.45 12.13
N GLU A 213 -9.62 6.03 12.45
CA GLU A 213 -10.36 6.95 11.59
C GLU A 213 -10.08 8.38 12.06
N TYR A 214 -9.69 9.26 11.14
CA TYR A 214 -9.60 10.69 11.42
C TYR A 214 -10.90 11.38 11.03
N THR A 215 -11.57 11.98 12.02
CA THR A 215 -12.83 12.69 11.83
C THR A 215 -12.99 13.80 12.87
N GLN A 216 -13.46 14.98 12.43
CA GLN A 216 -13.68 16.14 13.31
C GLN A 216 -12.47 16.48 14.19
N GLU A 217 -11.26 16.47 13.59
CA GLU A 217 -9.99 16.74 14.29
C GLU A 217 -9.64 15.75 15.41
N LYS A 218 -10.26 14.56 15.41
CA LYS A 218 -10.02 13.48 16.39
C LYS A 218 -9.63 12.19 15.70
N TYR A 219 -8.93 11.33 16.45
CA TYR A 219 -8.53 10.00 16.00
C TYR A 219 -9.35 8.95 16.75
N ILE A 220 -10.30 8.33 16.07
CA ILE A 220 -11.12 7.27 16.64
C ILE A 220 -10.44 5.94 16.34
N LYS A 221 -9.92 5.27 17.37
CA LYS A 221 -9.37 3.92 17.24
C LYS A 221 -10.47 2.95 16.80
N LEU A 222 -10.26 2.30 15.65
CA LEU A 222 -11.20 1.34 15.10
C LEU A 222 -10.82 -0.10 15.45
N TYR A 223 -9.54 -0.41 15.38
CA TYR A 223 -8.98 -1.73 15.63
C TYR A 223 -7.52 -1.61 16.05
N GLY A 224 -6.99 -2.63 16.68
CA GLY A 224 -5.55 -2.73 16.92
C GLY A 224 -5.21 -4.00 17.66
N ASN A 225 -4.01 -4.51 17.41
CA ASN A 225 -3.55 -5.75 17.98
C ASN A 225 -2.01 -5.76 18.09
N ILE A 226 -1.47 -6.76 18.77
CA ILE A 226 -0.03 -6.95 18.86
C ILE A 226 0.58 -7.23 17.49
N TRP A 227 1.79 -6.74 17.26
CA TRP A 227 2.58 -7.00 16.07
C TRP A 227 3.13 -8.44 16.16
N THR A 228 2.26 -9.40 15.86
CA THR A 228 2.60 -10.82 15.82
C THR A 228 1.90 -11.44 14.63
N LYS A 229 2.59 -12.38 13.98
CA LYS A 229 2.07 -13.14 12.83
C LYS A 229 0.63 -13.60 13.07
N GLY A 230 -0.25 -13.30 12.13
CA GLY A 230 -1.67 -13.68 12.17
C GLY A 230 -2.59 -12.70 12.90
N LEU A 231 -2.04 -11.72 13.62
CA LEU A 231 -2.83 -10.84 14.49
C LEU A 231 -2.79 -9.36 14.10
N GLN A 232 -1.78 -8.96 13.33
CA GLN A 232 -1.49 -7.56 13.02
C GLN A 232 -2.67 -6.87 12.32
N ALA A 233 -2.75 -5.56 12.54
CA ALA A 233 -3.64 -4.65 11.86
C ALA A 233 -2.87 -3.91 10.76
N ASP A 234 -3.47 -3.78 9.59
CA ASP A 234 -2.90 -2.99 8.50
C ASP A 234 -4.04 -2.41 7.64
N ILE A 235 -3.72 -1.48 6.74
CA ILE A 235 -4.63 -0.98 5.71
C ILE A 235 -3.95 -0.99 4.34
N SER A 236 -4.74 -1.13 3.28
CA SER A 236 -4.24 -1.05 1.90
C SER A 236 -5.23 -0.27 1.04
N LEU A 237 -4.74 0.64 0.21
CA LEU A 237 -5.55 1.39 -0.74
C LEU A 237 -5.58 0.63 -2.07
N ILE A 238 -6.75 0.11 -2.44
CA ILE A 238 -6.95 -0.67 -3.66
C ILE A 238 -8.13 -0.07 -4.42
N ASN A 239 -7.86 0.44 -5.63
CA ASN A 239 -8.86 1.12 -6.47
C ASN A 239 -9.63 2.22 -5.71
N ASN A 240 -8.90 3.12 -5.05
CA ASN A 240 -9.43 4.23 -4.23
C ASN A 240 -10.30 3.82 -3.02
N GLU A 241 -10.40 2.53 -2.71
CA GLU A 241 -11.09 2.02 -1.54
C GLU A 241 -10.07 1.51 -0.52
N VAL A 242 -10.26 1.86 0.75
CA VAL A 242 -9.42 1.37 1.85
C VAL A 242 -9.91 0.00 2.31
N TYR A 243 -9.00 -0.96 2.23
CA TYR A 243 -9.14 -2.31 2.76
C TYR A 243 -8.48 -2.38 4.12
N PHE A 244 -9.16 -3.03 5.06
CA PHE A 244 -8.72 -3.21 6.43
C PHE A 244 -8.29 -4.65 6.64
N ILE A 245 -7.06 -4.84 7.10
CA ILE A 245 -6.51 -6.14 7.43
C ILE A 245 -6.58 -6.27 8.95
N LEU A 246 -7.45 -7.16 9.42
CA LEU A 246 -7.82 -7.34 10.83
C LEU A 246 -7.41 -8.74 11.28
N GLY A 247 -6.09 -8.98 11.39
CA GLY A 247 -5.54 -10.32 11.62
C GLY A 247 -5.64 -11.21 10.38
N ASN A 248 -6.59 -12.15 10.37
CA ASN A 248 -6.85 -13.03 9.22
C ASN A 248 -8.05 -12.59 8.36
N GLU A 249 -8.71 -11.49 8.71
CA GLU A 249 -9.83 -10.97 7.93
C GLU A 249 -9.42 -9.75 7.11
N ILE A 250 -9.82 -9.72 5.84
CA ILE A 250 -9.74 -8.55 4.98
C ILE A 250 -11.16 -8.01 4.82
N ALA A 251 -11.36 -6.76 5.21
CA ALA A 251 -12.67 -6.11 5.28
C ALA A 251 -12.69 -4.76 4.57
N LYS A 252 -13.88 -4.32 4.18
CA LYS A 252 -14.16 -2.92 3.84
C LYS A 252 -14.96 -2.28 4.96
N ARG A 253 -15.02 -0.95 5.01
CA ARG A 253 -15.86 -0.24 5.97
C ARG A 253 -17.06 0.38 5.26
N LYS A 254 -18.27 0.03 5.68
CA LYS A 254 -19.52 0.61 5.18
C LYS A 254 -20.45 0.89 6.34
N ASN A 255 -21.11 2.05 6.33
CA ASN A 255 -22.02 2.46 7.40
C ASN A 255 -21.41 2.34 8.81
N ASN A 256 -20.13 2.75 8.96
CA ASN A 256 -19.35 2.64 10.20
C ASN A 256 -19.09 1.22 10.72
N GLN A 257 -19.31 0.19 9.91
CA GLN A 257 -19.09 -1.21 10.27
C GLN A 257 -18.10 -1.87 9.32
N PHE A 258 -17.29 -2.80 9.85
CA PHE A 258 -16.47 -3.68 9.03
C PHE A 258 -17.35 -4.73 8.34
N GLN A 259 -17.19 -4.85 7.03
CA GLN A 259 -17.79 -5.89 6.21
C GLN A 259 -16.67 -6.77 5.69
N THR A 260 -16.53 -7.96 6.26
CA THR A 260 -15.54 -8.95 5.85
C THR A 260 -15.79 -9.33 4.39
N MET A 261 -14.76 -9.15 3.56
CA MET A 261 -14.77 -9.54 2.15
C MET A 261 -14.11 -10.91 1.98
N LEU A 262 -13.00 -11.15 2.67
CA LEU A 262 -12.20 -12.36 2.56
C LEU A 262 -11.67 -12.76 3.94
N LYS A 263 -11.83 -14.04 4.30
CA LYS A 263 -11.12 -14.64 5.42
C LYS A 263 -9.96 -15.44 4.86
N VAL A 264 -8.76 -15.20 5.38
CA VAL A 264 -7.54 -15.86 4.92
C VAL A 264 -7.20 -16.98 5.92
N ASP A 265 -7.74 -18.17 5.66
CA ASP A 265 -7.52 -19.36 6.49
C ASP A 265 -6.18 -20.05 6.15
N ASN A 266 -5.09 -19.27 6.09
CA ASN A 266 -3.74 -19.75 5.89
C ASN A 266 -2.82 -19.23 7.03
N PRO A 267 -2.18 -20.10 7.82
CA PRO A 267 -1.33 -19.70 8.95
C PRO A 267 -0.05 -18.95 8.54
N ASN A 268 0.28 -18.94 7.24
CA ASN A 268 1.40 -18.18 6.70
C ASN A 268 1.02 -16.74 6.31
N PHE A 269 -0.25 -16.34 6.37
CA PHE A 269 -0.64 -14.97 6.01
C PHE A 269 0.04 -13.94 6.93
N TYR A 270 0.71 -12.97 6.32
CA TYR A 270 1.55 -11.99 6.99
C TYR A 270 1.01 -10.55 6.89
N GLN A 271 -0.32 -10.42 6.88
CA GLN A 271 -1.09 -9.20 7.10
C GLN A 271 -0.82 -8.01 6.15
N ARG A 272 -0.09 -8.21 5.05
CA ARG A 272 0.12 -7.18 4.04
C ARG A 272 -0.47 -7.60 2.71
N ILE A 273 -1.15 -6.67 2.06
CA ILE A 273 -1.78 -6.87 0.75
C ILE A 273 -1.54 -5.69 -0.17
N TRP A 274 -1.54 -5.97 -1.46
CA TRP A 274 -1.60 -4.99 -2.53
C TRP A 274 -2.60 -5.46 -3.55
N GLY A 275 -3.21 -4.57 -4.32
CA GLY A 275 -4.15 -5.02 -5.35
C GLY A 275 -4.48 -3.94 -6.34
N ARG A 276 -5.01 -4.38 -7.47
CA ARG A 276 -5.51 -3.50 -8.54
C ARG A 276 -7.00 -3.26 -8.37
N ASN A 277 -7.76 -4.27 -7.96
CA ASN A 277 -9.19 -4.18 -7.64
C ASN A 277 -9.61 -5.30 -6.66
N SER A 278 -10.91 -5.43 -6.40
CA SER A 278 -11.46 -6.42 -5.45
C SER A 278 -11.27 -7.89 -5.84
N LYS A 279 -10.91 -8.17 -7.09
CA LYS A 279 -10.69 -9.51 -7.64
C LYS A 279 -9.24 -9.72 -8.08
N ASP A 280 -8.34 -8.86 -7.61
CA ASP A 280 -6.95 -8.83 -8.03
C ASP A 280 -6.11 -8.32 -6.87
N ILE A 281 -5.86 -9.22 -5.91
CA ILE A 281 -5.21 -8.89 -4.64
C ILE A 281 -4.07 -9.87 -4.39
N PHE A 282 -2.88 -9.33 -4.21
CA PHE A 282 -1.68 -10.03 -3.80
C PHE A 282 -1.59 -10.02 -2.28
N LEU A 283 -1.29 -11.19 -1.68
CA LEU A 283 -1.17 -11.34 -0.24
C LEU A 283 0.21 -11.87 0.11
N LEU A 284 0.90 -11.15 0.98
CA LEU A 284 2.17 -11.59 1.53
C LEU A 284 1.95 -12.77 2.48
N MET A 285 2.64 -13.86 2.20
CA MET A 285 2.79 -14.99 3.10
C MET A 285 4.19 -14.97 3.72
N THR A 286 4.40 -15.59 4.88
CA THR A 286 5.74 -15.75 5.46
C THR A 286 6.67 -16.58 4.58
N ASP A 287 6.10 -17.40 3.68
CA ASP A 287 6.80 -18.34 2.84
C ASP A 287 6.63 -18.08 1.33
N GLY A 288 6.02 -16.95 0.93
CA GLY A 288 5.85 -16.62 -0.48
C GLY A 288 4.87 -15.50 -0.76
N LEU A 289 4.39 -15.45 -1.99
CA LEU A 289 3.34 -14.52 -2.43
C LEU A 289 2.17 -15.30 -3.02
N THR A 290 0.96 -14.94 -2.61
CA THR A 290 -0.28 -15.51 -3.13
C THR A 290 -1.12 -14.45 -3.82
N HIS A 291 -2.09 -14.90 -4.62
CA HIS A 291 -3.03 -14.04 -5.33
C HIS A 291 -4.47 -14.50 -5.15
N PHE A 292 -5.33 -13.59 -4.69
CA PHE A 292 -6.77 -13.71 -4.70
C PHE A 292 -7.36 -13.13 -5.99
N ASN A 293 -8.01 -13.96 -6.79
CA ASN A 293 -8.59 -13.56 -8.08
C ASN A 293 -10.09 -13.21 -8.01
N GLY A 294 -10.66 -13.06 -6.81
CA GLY A 294 -12.10 -12.90 -6.61
C GLY A 294 -12.86 -14.18 -6.25
N SER A 295 -12.27 -15.36 -6.43
CA SER A 295 -12.88 -16.65 -6.05
C SER A 295 -12.05 -17.46 -5.06
N ASP A 296 -10.73 -17.54 -5.26
CA ASP A 296 -9.83 -18.39 -4.47
C ASP A 296 -8.46 -17.72 -4.28
N ILE A 297 -7.61 -18.32 -3.43
CA ILE A 297 -6.24 -17.86 -3.17
C ILE A 297 -5.29 -18.94 -3.66
N GLU A 298 -4.32 -18.57 -4.50
CA GLU A 298 -3.28 -19.48 -4.99
C GLU A 298 -1.89 -18.87 -4.80
N TYR A 299 -0.88 -19.71 -4.54
CA TYR A 299 0.51 -19.27 -4.54
C TYR A 299 0.96 -18.92 -5.96
N LEU A 300 1.55 -17.74 -6.12
CA LEU A 300 2.27 -17.37 -7.34
C LEU A 300 3.70 -17.94 -7.31
N PHE A 301 4.33 -17.88 -6.13
CA PHE A 301 5.63 -18.49 -5.87
C PHE A 301 5.86 -18.62 -4.35
N HIS A 302 6.82 -19.47 -3.99
CA HIS A 302 7.37 -19.55 -2.64
C HIS A 302 8.74 -18.88 -2.57
N PHE A 303 9.07 -18.30 -1.42
CA PHE A 303 10.42 -17.80 -1.16
C PHE A 303 11.41 -18.95 -1.01
N THR A 304 12.62 -18.77 -1.53
CA THR A 304 13.72 -19.74 -1.41
C THR A 304 13.99 -20.12 0.05
N PHE A 305 13.93 -19.14 0.97
CA PHE A 305 14.10 -19.34 2.40
C PHE A 305 12.82 -19.08 3.20
N GLY A 306 11.66 -19.52 2.71
CA GLY A 306 10.35 -19.23 3.31
C GLY A 306 10.11 -19.74 4.74
N GLN A 307 11.04 -20.49 5.32
CA GLN A 307 10.99 -20.94 6.72
C GLN A 307 12.07 -20.30 7.60
N ALA A 308 12.95 -19.47 7.03
CA ALA A 308 14.00 -18.79 7.79
C ALA A 308 13.44 -17.62 8.61
N THR A 309 14.03 -17.38 9.78
CA THR A 309 13.71 -16.24 10.66
C THR A 309 14.95 -15.37 10.86
N PRO A 310 14.92 -14.05 10.59
CA PRO A 310 13.77 -13.26 10.13
C PRO A 310 13.27 -13.68 8.73
N TRP A 311 11.94 -13.62 8.54
CA TRP A 311 11.31 -14.02 7.28
C TRP A 311 11.71 -13.07 6.14
N THR A 312 11.79 -13.60 4.92
CA THR A 312 11.78 -12.77 3.69
C THR A 312 10.54 -11.87 3.70
N GLN A 313 10.72 -10.62 3.33
CA GLN A 313 9.68 -9.60 3.38
C GLN A 313 9.53 -8.90 2.04
N ILE A 314 8.29 -8.52 1.72
CA ILE A 314 7.97 -7.62 0.61
C ILE A 314 7.57 -6.27 1.21
N TYR A 315 8.34 -5.23 0.90
CA TYR A 315 8.20 -3.89 1.50
C TYR A 315 7.42 -2.90 0.66
N GLY A 316 7.31 -3.15 -0.63
CA GLY A 316 6.58 -2.28 -1.56
C GLY A 316 6.21 -3.04 -2.82
N ALA A 317 5.23 -2.50 -3.52
CA ALA A 317 4.81 -3.01 -4.81
C ALA A 317 4.48 -1.87 -5.76
N ALA A 318 4.79 -2.05 -7.04
CA ALA A 318 4.27 -1.23 -8.13
C ALA A 318 3.46 -2.16 -9.05
N LEU A 319 2.15 -1.88 -9.16
CA LEU A 319 1.20 -2.72 -9.89
C LEU A 319 0.69 -1.98 -11.12
N PHE A 320 0.83 -2.60 -12.27
CA PHE A 320 0.30 -2.13 -13.55
C PHE A 320 -0.64 -3.19 -14.14
N GLU A 321 -1.26 -2.86 -15.27
CA GLU A 321 -2.24 -3.74 -15.95
C GLU A 321 -1.66 -5.14 -16.21
N ASN A 322 -0.47 -5.22 -16.80
CA ASN A 322 0.16 -6.50 -17.19
C ASN A 322 1.45 -6.81 -16.44
N GLU A 323 1.96 -5.88 -15.64
CA GLU A 323 3.26 -5.99 -14.98
C GLU A 323 3.16 -5.67 -13.50
N VAL A 324 3.86 -6.43 -12.66
CA VAL A 324 3.91 -6.24 -11.22
C VAL A 324 5.35 -6.30 -10.73
N PHE A 325 5.71 -5.42 -9.82
CA PHE A 325 7.02 -5.37 -9.19
C PHE A 325 6.85 -5.48 -7.69
N PHE A 326 7.63 -6.35 -7.05
CA PHE A 326 7.65 -6.49 -5.59
C PHE A 326 9.06 -6.27 -5.08
N LEU A 327 9.21 -5.32 -4.16
CA LEU A 327 10.48 -5.00 -3.53
C LEU A 327 10.71 -5.91 -2.33
N VAL A 328 11.68 -6.81 -2.45
CA VAL A 328 11.90 -7.93 -1.54
C VAL A 328 13.22 -7.75 -0.81
N TYR A 329 13.24 -8.02 0.50
CA TYR A 329 14.47 -8.26 1.24
C TYR A 329 14.51 -9.71 1.69
N GLU A 330 15.66 -10.36 1.48
CA GLU A 330 15.91 -11.74 1.88
C GLU A 330 16.97 -11.76 2.99
N PRO A 331 16.57 -11.76 4.28
CA PRO A 331 17.51 -11.71 5.40
C PRO A 331 18.60 -12.80 5.39
N PRO A 332 18.31 -14.06 5.01
CA PRO A 332 19.34 -15.11 4.98
C PRO A 332 20.52 -14.84 4.05
N THR A 333 20.29 -14.13 2.95
CA THR A 333 21.34 -13.76 1.98
C THR A 333 21.77 -12.29 2.13
N GLY A 334 20.96 -11.48 2.82
CA GLY A 334 21.14 -10.04 2.95
C GLY A 334 20.83 -9.27 1.65
N LEU A 335 20.27 -9.95 0.64
CA LEU A 335 20.00 -9.36 -0.66
C LEU A 335 18.70 -8.57 -0.67
N SER A 336 18.71 -7.48 -1.43
CA SER A 336 17.48 -6.81 -1.86
C SER A 336 17.21 -7.12 -3.31
N LEU A 337 16.00 -7.55 -3.58
CA LEU A 337 15.58 -8.12 -4.85
C LEU A 337 14.34 -7.40 -5.36
N VAL A 338 14.16 -7.38 -6.67
CA VAL A 338 12.87 -7.00 -7.28
C VAL A 338 12.34 -8.20 -8.03
N TYR A 339 11.18 -8.68 -7.58
CA TYR A 339 10.47 -9.76 -8.27
C TYR A 339 9.53 -9.09 -9.27
N HIS A 340 9.81 -9.28 -10.56
CA HIS A 340 9.08 -8.68 -11.66
C HIS A 340 8.25 -9.75 -12.38
N GLY A 341 6.94 -9.61 -12.35
CA GLY A 341 5.99 -10.51 -13.01
C GLY A 341 5.35 -9.86 -14.22
N ILE A 342 5.37 -10.54 -15.37
CA ILE A 342 4.70 -10.10 -16.61
C ILE A 342 3.63 -11.13 -16.98
N LEU A 343 2.37 -10.71 -17.17
CA LEU A 343 1.29 -11.58 -17.64
C LEU A 343 1.53 -12.09 -19.07
N LYS A 344 1.14 -13.33 -19.35
CA LYS A 344 1.29 -13.98 -20.67
C LYS A 344 0.22 -13.61 -21.69
#